data_AF-A0A1I1MEQ3-F1
#
_entry.id   AF-A0A1I1MEQ3-F1
#
_cell.length_a   1.000
_cell.length_b   1.000
_cell.length_c   1.000
_cell.angle_alpha   90.00
_cell.angle_beta   90.00
_cell.angle_gamma   90.00
#
_symmetry.space_group_name_H-M   'P 1'
#
loop_
_entity.id
_entity.type
_entity.pdbx_description
1 polymer ?
#
loop_
_entity_poly.entity_id
_entity_poly.type
_entity_poly.pdbx_seq_one_letter_code
_entity_poly.pdbx_strand_id
1 'polypeptide(L)'
;MIKFRLAHLGLALAALGFTAALPVVGLAPVHAAVLRAEIGKPIQQAQTLMKQGNHKGALAALRDADKAAKDDNERFLIERVRASAASSAGDWNTAASSFEKLLDSGKLNANERSQFSEGLVGIYMRAGDLSKANATILKLLKNGNDPKLRAYLMQNYYKQGNVAALEQELRNAEKSGRLSEDELGMLANIQLKKNDKAGYVNTIEKLASSYPKTQYWTDLLNRVQGKPGFSSRLSVDVYRLKLANNLLKKPSEFMEMAQLVLQAKAPAEALKVIDKGYKAGALGTGTDAPRHQRLKELAEKNLAEQNKSVAALEAEYTAAKDNDALVALGYALVQAGQADKGLKMMEAAIKAGGLRYGDEAKLRLGEAYAAAGKKQQAISTLKSVGGKEGTADLARYWIMAINRPVA
;
A
#
# COMPACT_ATOMS: atom_id res chain seq x y z
N MET A 1 -25.76 -0.87 4.50
CA MET A 1 -24.72 0.09 4.92
C MET A 1 -23.98 -0.48 6.13
N ILE A 2 -22.94 -1.27 5.89
CA ILE A 2 -22.12 -1.86 6.96
C ILE A 2 -21.01 -0.83 7.27
N LYS A 3 -21.07 -0.24 8.46
CA LYS A 3 -20.05 0.69 8.96
C LYS A 3 -18.77 -0.12 9.21
N PHE A 4 -17.85 -0.12 8.24
CA PHE A 4 -16.50 -0.66 8.42
C PHE A 4 -15.76 0.21 9.44
N ARG A 5 -15.75 -0.23 10.69
CA ARG A 5 -14.78 0.23 11.68
C ARG A 5 -13.49 -0.53 11.40
N LEU A 6 -12.55 0.13 10.71
CA LEU A 6 -11.15 -0.29 10.70
C LEU A 6 -10.73 -0.37 12.18
N ALA A 7 -10.59 -1.60 12.66
CA ALA A 7 -10.12 -1.87 14.01
C ALA A 7 -8.80 -1.13 14.22
N HIS A 8 -8.66 -0.53 15.40
CA HIS A 8 -7.46 0.12 15.87
C HIS A 8 -6.29 -0.89 15.83
N LEU A 9 -5.61 -0.95 14.69
CA LEU A 9 -4.25 -1.44 14.60
C LEU A 9 -3.42 -0.39 15.34
N GLY A 10 -3.13 -0.70 16.60
CA GLY A 10 -2.20 0.05 17.41
C GLY A 10 -0.95 0.29 16.59
N LEU A 11 -0.66 1.56 16.35
CA LEU A 11 0.60 2.03 15.83
C LEU A 11 1.70 1.50 16.75
N ALA A 12 2.26 0.34 16.41
CA ALA A 12 3.63 0.02 16.74
C ALA A 12 4.51 0.91 15.86
N LEU A 13 4.49 2.22 16.13
CA LEU A 13 5.57 3.11 15.76
C LEU A 13 6.79 2.49 16.43
N ALA A 14 7.57 1.77 15.64
CA ALA A 14 8.92 1.40 16.02
C ALA A 14 9.53 2.67 16.61
N ALA A 15 9.86 2.59 17.90
CA ALA A 15 10.54 3.64 18.60
C ALA A 15 11.87 3.84 17.89
N LEU A 16 11.87 4.67 16.84
CA LEU A 16 13.04 5.36 16.36
C LEU A 16 13.39 6.33 17.48
N GLY A 17 13.94 5.76 18.56
CA GLY A 17 14.59 6.50 19.61
C GLY A 17 15.62 7.35 18.92
N PHE A 18 15.37 8.66 18.88
CA PHE A 18 16.37 9.62 18.48
C PHE A 18 17.37 9.71 19.64
N THR A 19 18.11 8.62 19.86
CA THR A 19 19.36 8.58 20.60
C THR A 19 20.47 9.02 19.66
N ALA A 20 20.27 10.14 18.95
CA ALA A 20 21.41 10.91 18.55
C ALA A 20 21.97 11.47 19.86
N ALA A 21 22.99 10.81 20.40
CA ALA A 21 24.02 11.56 21.12
C ALA A 21 24.31 12.75 20.20
N LEU A 22 23.89 13.94 20.60
CA LEU A 22 24.28 15.16 19.90
C LEU A 22 25.78 15.03 19.72
N PRO A 23 26.31 15.05 18.48
CA PRO A 23 27.74 15.04 18.33
C PRO A 23 28.22 16.21 19.19
N VAL A 24 29.04 15.91 20.20
CA VAL A 24 29.84 16.93 20.84
C VAL A 24 30.69 17.43 19.70
N VAL A 25 30.22 18.49 19.04
CA VAL A 25 30.86 19.06 17.86
C VAL A 25 32.27 19.37 18.32
N GLY A 26 33.22 18.56 17.86
CA GLY A 26 34.63 18.77 18.12
C GLY A 26 34.94 20.19 17.68
N LEU A 27 35.22 21.06 18.65
CA LEU A 27 35.73 22.39 18.35
C LEU A 27 37.12 22.17 17.75
N ALA A 28 37.22 22.14 16.42
CA ALA A 28 38.51 22.36 15.78
C ALA A 28 39.04 23.71 16.30
N PRO A 29 40.35 23.84 16.57
CA PRO A 29 40.92 25.07 17.07
C PRO A 29 40.73 26.15 16.01
N VAL A 30 39.82 27.09 16.27
CA VAL A 30 39.70 28.33 15.50
C VAL A 30 41.01 29.08 15.70
N HIS A 31 41.62 29.54 14.61
CA HIS A 31 42.84 30.37 14.64
C HIS A 31 42.66 31.47 15.70
N ALA A 32 43.58 31.49 16.67
CA ALA A 32 43.50 32.29 17.88
C ALA A 32 43.69 33.77 17.57
N ALA A 33 42.62 34.45 17.15
CA ALA A 33 42.41 35.81 17.63
C ALA A 33 42.20 35.70 19.14
N VAL A 34 43.06 36.33 19.94
CA VAL A 34 42.94 36.34 21.40
C VAL A 34 41.58 36.90 21.76
N LEU A 35 40.68 36.05 22.25
CA LEU A 35 39.35 36.46 22.66
C LEU A 35 39.48 37.44 23.82
N ARG A 36 38.71 38.54 23.79
CA ARG A 36 38.72 39.50 24.90
C ARG A 36 38.29 38.81 26.19
N ALA A 37 38.88 39.19 27.32
CA ALA A 37 38.64 38.55 28.60
C ALA A 37 37.15 38.59 29.01
N GLU A 38 36.44 39.63 28.60
CA GLU A 38 35.01 39.85 28.81
C GLU A 38 34.12 38.84 28.06
N ILE A 39 34.65 38.16 27.04
CA ILE A 39 33.95 37.09 26.30
C ILE A 39 34.51 35.72 26.69
N GLY A 40 35.83 35.61 26.81
CA GLY A 40 36.52 34.35 27.10
C GLY A 40 36.18 33.77 28.47
N LYS A 41 36.16 34.61 29.52
CA LYS A 41 35.87 34.15 30.89
C LYS A 41 34.44 33.59 31.03
N PRO A 42 33.37 34.29 30.59
CA PRO A 42 32.02 33.74 30.62
C PRO A 42 31.85 32.44 29.80
N ILE A 43 32.49 32.35 28.64
CA ILE A 43 32.45 31.12 27.81
C ILE A 43 33.11 29.94 28.53
N GLN A 44 34.30 30.13 29.12
CA GLN A 44 35.00 29.08 29.88
C GLN A 44 34.19 28.64 31.11
N GLN A 45 33.58 29.59 31.80
CA GLN A 45 32.69 29.30 32.93
C GLN A 45 31.47 28.49 32.47
N ALA A 46 30.82 28.88 31.38
CA ALA A 46 29.69 28.15 30.81
C ALA A 46 30.08 26.71 30.42
N GLN A 47 31.22 26.52 29.78
CA GLN A 47 31.73 25.18 29.43
C GLN A 47 32.00 24.32 30.68
N THR A 48 32.54 24.92 31.74
CA THR A 48 32.79 24.23 33.02
C THR A 48 31.48 23.78 33.66
N LEU A 49 30.49 24.68 33.71
CA LEU A 49 29.16 24.38 34.22
C LEU A 49 28.45 23.29 33.40
N MET A 50 28.63 23.28 32.07
CA MET A 50 28.11 22.22 31.22
C MET A 50 28.75 20.85 31.52
N LYS A 51 30.07 20.79 31.74
CA LYS A 51 30.76 19.55 32.14
C LYS A 51 30.26 19.00 33.47
N GLN A 52 29.76 19.87 34.34
CA GLN A 52 29.17 19.53 35.64
C GLN A 52 27.67 19.20 35.55
N GLY A 53 27.07 19.20 34.35
CA GLY A 53 25.62 19.00 34.16
C GLY A 53 24.75 20.21 34.52
N ASN A 54 25.36 21.34 34.93
CA ASN A 54 24.65 22.57 35.26
C ASN A 54 24.40 23.43 34.00
N HIS A 55 23.52 22.94 33.13
CA HIS A 55 23.23 23.59 31.85
C HIS A 55 22.48 24.93 32.00
N LYS A 56 21.61 25.06 33.00
CA LYS A 56 20.91 26.33 33.30
C LYS A 56 21.89 27.39 33.79
N GLY A 57 22.85 27.01 34.66
CA GLY A 57 23.92 27.90 35.10
C GLY A 57 24.81 28.33 33.94
N ALA A 58 25.13 27.42 33.02
CA ALA A 58 25.89 27.75 31.82
C ALA A 58 25.17 28.79 30.95
N LEU A 59 23.86 28.66 30.75
CA LEU A 59 23.06 29.66 30.03
C LEU A 59 23.06 31.02 30.72
N ALA A 60 23.01 31.05 32.06
CA ALA A 60 23.08 32.29 32.82
C ALA A 60 24.43 33.00 32.62
N ALA A 61 25.55 32.26 32.71
CA ALA A 61 26.89 32.81 32.49
C ALA A 61 27.06 33.43 31.09
N LEU A 62 26.42 32.85 30.07
CA LEU A 62 26.48 33.37 28.69
C LEU A 62 25.72 34.69 28.48
N ARG A 63 24.84 35.11 29.39
CA ARG A 63 24.13 36.40 29.27
C ARG A 63 25.06 37.58 29.40
N ASP A 64 26.08 37.46 30.25
CA ASP A 64 27.07 38.53 30.44
C ASP A 64 28.01 38.63 29.24
N ALA A 65 28.35 37.49 28.62
CA ALA A 65 29.08 37.45 27.35
C ALA A 65 28.30 38.16 26.23
N ASP A 66 26.98 37.92 26.15
CA ASP A 66 26.10 38.49 25.11
C ASP A 66 26.05 40.02 25.16
N LYS A 67 25.97 40.60 26.37
CA LYS A 67 25.99 42.05 26.58
C LYS A 67 27.34 42.67 26.21
N ALA A 68 28.44 41.93 26.41
CA ALA A 68 29.78 42.42 26.16
C ALA A 68 30.22 42.28 24.68
N ALA A 69 29.50 41.50 23.88
CA ALA A 69 29.87 41.17 22.49
C ALA A 69 29.80 42.38 21.56
N LYS A 70 30.92 42.69 20.88
CA LYS A 70 31.07 43.87 20.02
C LYS A 70 31.05 43.55 18.52
N ASP A 71 31.31 42.31 18.14
CA ASP A 71 31.37 41.89 16.74
C ASP A 71 30.69 40.53 16.49
N ASP A 72 30.52 40.21 15.21
CA ASP A 72 29.85 38.98 14.76
C ASP A 72 30.64 37.71 15.10
N ASN A 73 31.95 37.80 15.38
CA ASN A 73 32.77 36.64 15.75
C ASN A 73 32.60 36.27 17.22
N GLU A 74 32.59 37.28 18.10
CA GLU A 74 32.25 37.12 19.52
C GLU A 74 30.83 36.56 19.66
N ARG A 75 29.86 37.14 18.94
CA ARG A 75 28.47 36.63 18.91
C ARG A 75 28.39 35.19 18.43
N PHE A 76 29.08 34.85 17.33
CA PHE A 76 29.11 33.48 16.81
C PHE A 76 29.63 32.47 17.85
N LEU A 77 30.69 32.79 18.57
CA LEU A 77 31.24 31.91 19.61
C LEU A 77 30.30 31.75 20.81
N ILE A 78 29.65 32.83 21.24
CA ILE A 78 28.64 32.79 22.29
C ILE A 78 27.47 31.89 21.88
N GLU A 79 26.96 32.04 20.64
CA GLU A 79 25.85 31.23 20.15
C GLU A 79 26.24 29.75 20.03
N ARG A 80 27.48 29.39 19.68
CA ARG A 80 27.93 27.97 19.67
C ARG A 80 27.83 27.34 21.06
N VAL A 81 28.24 28.04 22.11
CA VAL A 81 28.17 27.54 23.48
C VAL A 81 26.72 27.54 23.98
N ARG A 82 25.94 28.58 23.65
CA ARG A 82 24.53 28.68 24.00
C ARG A 82 23.71 27.56 23.39
N ALA A 83 23.93 27.26 22.11
CA ALA A 83 23.25 26.18 21.40
C ALA A 83 23.42 24.83 22.12
N SER A 84 24.63 24.51 22.55
CA SER A 84 24.93 23.28 23.28
C SER A 84 24.34 23.30 24.69
N ALA A 85 24.54 24.39 25.45
CA ALA A 85 23.97 24.53 26.80
C ALA A 85 22.44 24.44 26.80
N ALA A 86 21.77 25.11 25.85
CA ALA A 86 20.32 25.12 25.72
C ALA A 86 19.76 23.73 25.33
N SER A 87 20.42 23.06 24.38
CA SER A 87 20.04 21.71 23.96
C SER A 87 20.16 20.71 25.13
N SER A 88 21.24 20.79 25.92
CA SER A 88 21.42 19.95 27.10
C SER A 88 20.49 20.32 28.27
N ALA A 89 20.07 21.58 28.36
CA ALA A 89 19.09 22.03 29.34
C ALA A 89 17.63 21.65 29.00
N GLY A 90 17.38 21.14 27.79
CA GLY A 90 16.03 20.93 27.28
C GLY A 90 15.29 22.23 26.93
N ASP A 91 16.02 23.36 26.84
CA ASP A 91 15.47 24.65 26.40
C ASP A 91 15.49 24.73 24.87
N TRP A 92 14.53 24.06 24.25
CA TRP A 92 14.48 23.89 22.80
C TRP A 92 14.27 25.21 22.04
N ASN A 93 13.60 26.19 22.64
CA ASN A 93 13.38 27.50 22.01
C ASN A 93 14.70 28.30 21.94
N THR A 94 15.44 28.37 23.05
CA THR A 94 16.76 29.02 23.07
C THR A 94 17.75 28.28 22.17
N ALA A 95 17.71 26.94 22.16
CA ALA A 95 18.54 26.12 21.28
C ALA A 95 18.24 26.42 19.81
N ALA A 96 16.96 26.44 19.41
CA ALA A 96 16.54 26.72 18.04
C ALA A 96 17.03 28.11 17.57
N SER A 97 16.82 29.15 18.39
CA SER A 97 17.28 30.51 18.06
C SER A 97 18.79 30.59 17.91
N SER A 98 19.54 29.88 18.77
CA SER A 98 21.01 29.84 18.67
C SER A 98 21.45 29.13 17.38
N PHE A 99 20.81 28.01 17.00
CA PHE A 99 21.09 27.30 15.75
C PHE A 99 20.73 28.12 14.50
N GLU A 100 19.59 28.82 14.49
CA GLU A 100 19.19 29.75 13.41
C GLU A 100 20.29 30.81 13.20
N LYS A 101 20.73 31.49 14.27
CA LYS A 101 21.81 32.49 14.19
C LYS A 101 23.13 31.93 13.70
N LEU A 102 23.49 30.72 14.11
CA LEU A 102 24.72 30.06 13.65
C LEU A 102 24.66 29.73 12.15
N LEU A 103 23.51 29.27 11.65
CA LEU A 103 23.29 29.01 10.22
C LEU A 103 23.32 30.30 9.40
N ASP A 104 22.75 31.38 9.91
CA ASP A 104 22.66 32.69 9.26
C ASP A 104 23.98 33.48 9.30
N SER A 105 24.92 33.12 10.20
CA SER A 105 26.20 33.81 10.36
C SER A 105 27.10 33.79 9.12
N GLY A 106 26.86 32.88 8.17
CA GLY A 106 27.74 32.66 7.01
C GLY A 106 29.09 31.99 7.34
N LYS A 107 29.38 31.74 8.63
CA LYS A 107 30.69 31.24 9.10
C LYS A 107 30.85 29.73 9.13
N LEU A 108 29.76 28.98 9.02
CA LEU A 108 29.79 27.52 8.97
C LEU A 108 30.23 27.04 7.58
N ASN A 109 31.14 26.05 7.56
CA ASN A 109 31.45 25.34 6.31
C ASN A 109 30.26 24.48 5.85
N ALA A 110 30.34 23.90 4.65
CA ALA A 110 29.22 23.15 4.07
C ALA A 110 28.77 21.95 4.94
N ASN A 111 29.74 21.20 5.50
CA ASN A 111 29.44 20.05 6.35
C ASN A 111 28.81 20.48 7.68
N GLU A 112 29.38 21.50 8.34
CA GLU A 112 28.81 22.07 9.57
C GLU A 112 27.40 22.60 9.30
N ARG A 113 27.17 23.32 8.20
CA ARG A 113 25.84 23.83 7.84
C ARG A 113 24.83 22.70 7.68
N SER A 114 25.19 21.57 7.07
CA SER A 114 24.32 20.39 6.97
C SER A 114 23.99 19.82 8.35
N GLN A 115 25.02 19.55 9.17
CA GLN A 115 24.85 18.99 10.52
C GLN A 115 24.01 19.89 11.43
N PHE A 116 24.25 21.21 11.39
CA PHE A 116 23.46 22.17 12.16
C PHE A 116 22.02 22.25 11.67
N SER A 117 21.79 22.19 10.36
CA SER A 117 20.41 22.19 9.80
C SER A 117 19.65 20.92 10.20
N GLU A 118 20.28 19.75 10.14
CA GLU A 118 19.68 18.48 10.61
C GLU A 118 19.42 18.50 12.12
N GLY A 119 20.36 19.03 12.91
CA GLY A 119 20.18 19.23 14.35
C GLY A 119 18.99 20.15 14.66
N LEU A 120 18.85 21.24 13.91
CA LEU A 120 17.76 22.19 14.03
C LEU A 120 16.39 21.56 13.76
N VAL A 121 16.28 20.64 12.78
CA VAL A 121 15.06 19.84 12.58
C VAL A 121 14.68 19.10 13.87
N GLY A 122 15.64 18.40 14.47
CA GLY A 122 15.43 17.67 15.71
C GLY A 122 15.06 18.57 16.90
N ILE A 123 15.59 19.80 16.95
CA ILE A 123 15.24 20.78 17.98
C ILE A 123 13.81 21.27 17.78
N TYR A 124 13.42 21.66 16.56
CA TYR A 124 12.05 22.08 16.26
C TYR A 124 11.02 21.00 16.58
N MET A 125 11.31 19.74 16.23
CA MET A 125 10.43 18.62 16.55
C MET A 125 10.25 18.43 18.06
N ARG A 126 11.30 18.64 18.87
CA ARG A 126 11.20 18.56 20.35
C ARG A 126 10.53 19.78 20.96
N ALA A 127 10.71 20.95 20.37
CA ALA A 127 10.01 22.18 20.73
C ALA A 127 8.50 22.13 20.38
N GLY A 128 8.09 21.18 19.54
CA GLY A 128 6.72 21.10 19.01
C GLY A 128 6.46 22.03 17.83
N ASP A 129 7.46 22.77 17.35
CA ASP A 129 7.36 23.64 16.18
C ASP A 129 7.51 22.83 14.88
N LEU A 130 6.50 22.00 14.61
CA LEU A 130 6.49 21.11 13.46
C LEU A 130 6.48 21.88 12.12
N SER A 131 5.98 23.12 12.10
CA SER A 131 5.97 23.96 10.90
C SER A 131 7.38 24.41 10.52
N LYS A 132 8.17 24.91 11.48
CA LYS A 132 9.58 25.23 11.23
C LYS A 132 10.42 23.98 10.95
N ALA A 133 10.14 22.86 11.63
CA ALA A 133 10.77 21.59 11.31
C ALA A 133 10.55 21.21 9.84
N ASN A 134 9.30 21.24 9.37
CA ASN A 134 8.95 20.89 7.99
C ASN A 134 9.59 21.83 6.97
N ALA A 135 9.58 23.14 7.21
CA ALA A 135 10.24 24.11 6.34
C ALA A 135 11.76 23.85 6.22
N THR A 136 12.41 23.52 7.33
CA THR A 136 13.84 23.18 7.38
C THR A 136 14.12 21.87 6.64
N ILE A 137 13.30 20.85 6.87
CA ILE A 137 13.41 19.56 6.16
C ILE A 137 13.26 19.77 4.64
N LEU A 138 12.24 20.50 4.19
CA LEU A 138 12.02 20.77 2.77
C LEU A 138 13.21 21.53 2.14
N LYS A 139 13.86 22.42 2.88
CA LYS A 139 15.09 23.10 2.43
C LYS A 139 16.24 22.10 2.26
N LEU A 140 16.43 21.19 3.22
CA LEU A 140 17.48 20.15 3.13
C LEU A 140 17.26 19.21 1.96
N LEU A 141 16.01 18.82 1.71
CA LEU A 141 15.64 17.91 0.63
C LEU A 141 15.81 18.51 -0.78
N LYS A 142 16.08 19.83 -0.91
CA LYS A 142 16.49 20.43 -2.19
C LYS A 142 17.90 20.01 -2.62
N ASN A 143 18.76 19.66 -1.66
CA ASN A 143 20.16 19.32 -1.91
C ASN A 143 20.39 17.81 -2.08
N GLY A 144 19.37 16.99 -1.87
CA GLY A 144 19.44 15.54 -1.98
C GLY A 144 18.20 14.89 -1.40
N ASN A 145 17.83 13.72 -1.92
CA ASN A 145 16.70 12.96 -1.39
C ASN A 145 17.15 12.09 -0.21
N ASP A 146 16.72 12.43 1.01
CA ASP A 146 17.01 11.68 2.22
C ASP A 146 15.72 10.98 2.74
N PRO A 147 15.67 9.63 2.75
CA PRO A 147 14.53 8.88 3.26
C PRO A 147 14.15 9.18 4.72
N LYS A 148 15.13 9.46 5.59
CA LYS A 148 14.91 9.78 7.01
C LYS A 148 14.17 11.10 7.16
N LEU A 149 14.60 12.12 6.42
CA LEU A 149 13.96 13.43 6.40
C LEU A 149 12.53 13.36 5.83
N ARG A 150 12.30 12.57 4.77
CA ARG A 150 10.95 12.30 4.24
C ARG A 150 10.04 11.64 5.28
N ALA A 151 10.56 10.67 6.03
CA ALA A 151 9.80 10.03 7.10
C ALA A 151 9.40 11.02 8.21
N TYR A 152 10.26 11.98 8.55
CA TYR A 152 9.91 13.05 9.50
C TYR A 152 8.83 13.98 8.95
N LEU A 153 8.86 14.35 7.66
CA LEU A 153 7.77 15.12 7.06
C LEU A 153 6.43 14.40 7.18
N MET A 154 6.38 13.11 6.81
CA MET A 154 5.15 12.32 6.90
C MET A 154 4.64 12.25 8.34
N GLN A 155 5.52 11.98 9.31
CA GLN A 155 5.16 11.98 10.73
C GLN A 155 4.63 13.34 11.20
N ASN A 156 5.29 14.43 10.82
CA ASN A 156 4.92 15.78 11.23
C ASN A 156 3.58 16.19 10.61
N TYR A 157 3.36 15.96 9.32
CA TYR A 157 2.09 16.24 8.67
C TYR A 157 0.95 15.42 9.25
N TYR A 158 1.20 14.15 9.60
CA TYR A 158 0.23 13.32 10.31
C TYR A 158 -0.15 13.92 11.68
N LYS A 159 0.85 14.31 12.49
CA LYS A 159 0.63 14.96 13.81
C LYS A 159 -0.10 16.30 13.68
N GLN A 160 0.19 17.08 12.64
CA GLN A 160 -0.46 18.35 12.37
C GLN A 160 -1.88 18.21 11.79
N GLY A 161 -2.30 16.99 11.42
CA GLY A 161 -3.55 16.79 10.67
C GLY A 161 -3.50 17.38 9.26
N ASN A 162 -2.33 17.71 8.71
CA ASN A 162 -2.16 18.25 7.37
C ASN A 162 -2.22 17.12 6.33
N VAL A 163 -3.44 16.63 6.09
CA VAL A 163 -3.71 15.48 5.21
C VAL A 163 -3.26 15.74 3.77
N ALA A 164 -3.35 16.98 3.28
CA ALA A 164 -2.96 17.31 1.91
C ALA A 164 -1.45 17.15 1.69
N ALA A 165 -0.64 17.69 2.61
CA ALA A 165 0.82 17.56 2.53
C ALA A 165 1.28 16.12 2.79
N LEU A 166 0.62 15.40 3.69
CA LEU A 166 0.87 13.98 3.93
C LEU A 166 0.61 13.13 2.68
N GLU A 167 -0.52 13.35 2.00
CA GLU A 167 -0.84 12.65 0.75
C GLU A 167 0.23 12.91 -0.32
N GLN A 168 0.69 14.15 -0.44
CA GLN A 168 1.73 14.51 -1.39
C GLN A 168 3.05 13.80 -1.08
N GLU A 169 3.47 13.75 0.18
CA GLU A 169 4.69 13.04 0.56
C GLU A 169 4.57 11.52 0.35
N LEU A 170 3.41 10.91 0.64
CA LEU A 170 3.17 9.49 0.34
C LEU A 170 3.27 9.21 -1.17
N ARG A 171 2.72 10.10 -2.02
CA ARG A 171 2.84 9.98 -3.48
C ARG A 171 4.26 10.22 -3.98
N ASN A 172 5.03 11.08 -3.33
CA ASN A 172 6.45 11.29 -3.64
C ASN A 172 7.28 10.06 -3.28
N ALA A 173 7.05 9.50 -2.08
CA ALA A 173 7.69 8.27 -1.63
C ALA A 173 7.37 7.10 -2.58
N GLU A 174 6.12 6.99 -3.05
CA GLU A 174 5.70 5.99 -4.04
C GLU A 174 6.46 6.10 -5.38
N LYS A 175 6.79 7.31 -5.84
CA LYS A 175 7.59 7.49 -7.06
C LYS A 175 9.04 7.03 -6.87
N SER A 176 9.57 7.16 -5.66
CA SER A 176 10.96 6.83 -5.34
C SER A 176 11.18 5.37 -5.00
N GLY A 177 10.11 4.61 -4.77
CA GLY A 177 10.20 3.21 -4.39
C GLY A 177 8.87 2.66 -3.88
N ARG A 178 8.93 1.45 -3.35
CA ARG A 178 7.75 0.75 -2.85
C ARG A 178 7.38 1.24 -1.46
N LEU A 179 6.17 1.77 -1.33
CA LEU A 179 5.57 2.07 -0.03
C LEU A 179 5.38 0.80 0.81
N SER A 180 5.54 0.94 2.12
CA SER A 180 5.14 -0.06 3.09
C SER A 180 3.61 -0.28 3.08
N GLU A 181 3.17 -1.38 3.70
CA GLU A 181 1.74 -1.67 3.83
C GLU A 181 1.00 -0.57 4.60
N ASP A 182 1.62 -0.04 5.66
CA ASP A 182 1.05 1.02 6.50
C ASP A 182 0.92 2.34 5.73
N GLU A 183 1.93 2.71 4.93
CA GLU A 183 1.89 3.91 4.09
C GLU A 183 0.82 3.82 3.00
N LEU A 184 0.68 2.66 2.36
CA LEU A 184 -0.41 2.41 1.42
C LEU A 184 -1.78 2.45 2.12
N GLY A 185 -1.89 1.85 3.31
CA GLY A 185 -3.11 1.91 4.11
C GLY A 185 -3.48 3.34 4.50
N MET A 186 -2.48 4.15 4.85
CA MET A 186 -2.65 5.58 5.14
C MET A 186 -3.12 6.35 3.90
N LEU A 187 -2.48 6.14 2.74
CA LEU A 187 -2.86 6.76 1.48
C LEU A 187 -4.30 6.40 1.07
N ALA A 188 -4.67 5.11 1.19
CA ALA A 188 -6.03 4.65 0.95
C ALA A 188 -7.04 5.34 1.88
N ASN A 189 -6.75 5.42 3.18
CA ASN A 189 -7.63 6.11 4.13
C ASN A 189 -7.82 7.60 3.81
N ILE A 190 -6.77 8.28 3.36
CA ILE A 190 -6.83 9.69 2.93
C ILE A 190 -7.72 9.83 1.69
N GLN A 191 -7.51 9.00 0.67
CA GLN A 191 -8.30 8.99 -0.56
C GLN A 191 -9.78 8.70 -0.27
N LEU A 192 -10.07 7.75 0.62
CA LEU A 192 -11.42 7.42 1.04
C LEU A 192 -12.12 8.62 1.69
N LYS A 193 -11.44 9.32 2.62
CA LYS A 193 -11.98 10.53 3.26
C LYS A 193 -12.23 11.66 2.27
N LYS A 194 -11.42 11.76 1.22
CA LYS A 194 -11.56 12.75 0.14
C LYS A 194 -12.56 12.33 -0.95
N ASN A 195 -13.23 11.19 -0.81
CA ASN A 195 -14.08 10.59 -1.85
C ASN A 195 -13.36 10.32 -3.20
N ASP A 196 -12.03 10.19 -3.19
CA ASP A 196 -11.25 9.80 -4.36
C ASP A 196 -11.36 8.27 -4.56
N LYS A 197 -12.47 7.85 -5.18
CA LYS A 197 -12.75 6.43 -5.42
C LYS A 197 -11.71 5.77 -6.33
N ALA A 198 -11.24 6.48 -7.36
CA ALA A 198 -10.30 5.94 -8.32
C ALA A 198 -8.90 5.76 -7.71
N GLY A 199 -8.41 6.78 -6.98
CA GLY A 199 -7.18 6.69 -6.22
C GLY A 199 -7.26 5.58 -5.18
N TYR A 200 -8.36 5.49 -4.43
CA TYR A 200 -8.56 4.44 -3.44
C TYR A 200 -8.41 3.05 -4.04
N VAL A 201 -9.13 2.75 -5.13
CA VAL A 201 -9.07 1.43 -5.78
C VAL A 201 -7.65 1.13 -6.26
N ASN A 202 -6.97 2.09 -6.90
CA ASN A 202 -5.58 1.91 -7.31
C ASN A 202 -4.65 1.55 -6.13
N THR A 203 -4.82 2.23 -4.99
CA THR A 203 -4.04 1.95 -3.78
C THR A 203 -4.38 0.58 -3.18
N ILE A 204 -5.65 0.15 -3.19
CA ILE A 204 -6.01 -1.21 -2.75
C ILE A 204 -5.49 -2.28 -3.73
N GLU A 205 -5.48 -2.03 -5.04
CA GLU A 205 -4.86 -2.94 -6.01
C GLU A 205 -3.35 -3.10 -5.75
N LYS A 206 -2.67 -2.00 -5.43
CA LYS A 206 -1.28 -2.04 -4.98
C LYS A 206 -1.14 -2.86 -3.70
N LEU A 207 -1.99 -2.64 -2.70
CA LEU A 207 -2.00 -3.44 -1.47
C LEU A 207 -2.21 -4.94 -1.76
N ALA A 208 -3.23 -5.31 -2.53
CA ALA A 208 -3.54 -6.70 -2.86
C ALA A 208 -2.41 -7.40 -3.63
N SER A 209 -1.77 -6.70 -4.57
CA SER A 209 -0.61 -7.23 -5.31
C SER A 209 0.67 -7.25 -4.48
N SER A 210 0.82 -6.33 -3.54
CA SER A 210 2.04 -6.14 -2.77
C SER A 210 2.07 -6.97 -1.50
N TYR A 211 0.94 -7.05 -0.83
CA TYR A 211 0.70 -7.61 0.49
C TYR A 211 -0.59 -8.44 0.39
N PRO A 212 -0.54 -9.71 -0.06
CA PRO A 212 -1.71 -10.48 -0.49
C PRO A 212 -2.57 -10.95 0.70
N LYS A 213 -3.08 -10.02 1.51
CA LYS A 213 -4.04 -10.28 2.58
C LYS A 213 -5.45 -10.38 1.99
N THR A 214 -6.22 -11.31 2.53
CA THR A 214 -7.61 -11.59 2.12
C THR A 214 -8.52 -10.36 2.21
N GLN A 215 -8.26 -9.45 3.15
CA GLN A 215 -9.05 -8.22 3.32
C GLN A 215 -9.01 -7.30 2.09
N TYR A 216 -7.87 -7.18 1.40
CA TYR A 216 -7.73 -6.29 0.25
C TYR A 216 -8.50 -6.82 -0.95
N TRP A 217 -8.41 -8.12 -1.19
CA TRP A 217 -9.21 -8.78 -2.22
C TRP A 217 -10.71 -8.70 -1.92
N THR A 218 -11.10 -8.85 -0.65
CA THR A 218 -12.50 -8.70 -0.24
C THR A 218 -13.02 -7.29 -0.53
N ASP A 219 -12.25 -6.24 -0.23
CA ASP A 219 -12.60 -4.86 -0.56
C ASP A 219 -12.75 -4.66 -2.08
N LEU A 220 -11.75 -5.10 -2.88
CA LEU A 220 -11.77 -4.97 -4.35
C LEU A 220 -13.00 -5.63 -4.98
N LEU A 221 -13.31 -6.86 -4.57
CA LEU A 221 -14.44 -7.62 -5.14
C LEU A 221 -15.79 -7.02 -4.71
N ASN A 222 -15.92 -6.57 -3.47
CA ASN A 222 -17.14 -5.89 -3.01
C ASN A 222 -17.35 -4.56 -3.75
N ARG A 223 -16.28 -3.81 -4.05
CA ARG A 223 -16.39 -2.55 -4.80
C ARG A 223 -16.79 -2.75 -6.24
N VAL A 224 -16.27 -3.77 -6.91
CA VAL A 224 -16.67 -4.09 -8.29
C VAL A 224 -18.15 -4.47 -8.33
N GLN A 225 -18.61 -5.32 -7.41
CA GLN A 225 -20.03 -5.68 -7.31
C GLN A 225 -20.93 -4.49 -6.97
N GLY A 226 -20.44 -3.57 -6.12
CA GLY A 226 -21.18 -2.38 -5.71
C GLY A 226 -21.14 -1.22 -6.71
N LYS A 227 -20.43 -1.36 -7.83
CA LYS A 227 -20.29 -0.32 -8.85
C LYS A 227 -21.62 -0.11 -9.58
N PRO A 228 -22.07 1.14 -9.82
CA PRO A 228 -23.21 1.38 -10.68
C PRO A 228 -23.02 0.75 -12.05
N GLY A 229 -24.01 -0.02 -12.49
CA GLY A 229 -23.96 -0.74 -13.77
C GLY A 229 -23.24 -2.08 -13.75
N PHE A 230 -22.84 -2.59 -12.58
CA PHE A 230 -22.30 -3.96 -12.49
C PHE A 230 -23.32 -4.98 -12.99
N SER A 231 -22.89 -5.87 -13.89
CA SER A 231 -23.76 -6.91 -14.46
C SER A 231 -23.90 -8.09 -13.53
N SER A 232 -25.14 -8.50 -13.22
CA SER A 232 -25.41 -9.70 -12.42
C SER A 232 -24.90 -10.99 -13.09
N ARG A 233 -24.71 -10.99 -14.42
CA ARG A 233 -24.10 -12.13 -15.15
C ARG A 233 -22.68 -12.44 -14.66
N LEU A 234 -21.96 -11.41 -14.21
CA LEU A 234 -20.59 -11.53 -13.72
C LEU A 234 -20.51 -12.02 -12.26
N SER A 235 -21.62 -12.37 -11.63
CA SER A 235 -21.63 -12.86 -10.25
C SER A 235 -20.75 -14.11 -10.12
N VAL A 236 -20.81 -15.02 -11.09
CA VAL A 236 -19.99 -16.24 -11.09
C VAL A 236 -18.49 -15.92 -11.20
N ASP A 237 -18.09 -14.92 -11.99
CA ASP A 237 -16.69 -14.46 -12.12
C ASP A 237 -16.14 -13.92 -10.80
N VAL A 238 -16.96 -13.19 -10.05
CA VAL A 238 -16.57 -12.73 -8.73
C VAL A 238 -16.34 -13.91 -7.79
N TYR A 239 -17.21 -14.91 -7.81
CA TYR A 239 -17.00 -16.14 -7.03
C TYR A 239 -15.75 -16.92 -7.47
N ARG A 240 -15.44 -16.94 -8.77
CA ARG A 240 -14.20 -17.53 -9.29
C ARG A 240 -12.97 -16.83 -8.75
N LEU A 241 -12.96 -15.49 -8.72
CA LEU A 241 -11.89 -14.72 -8.07
C LEU A 241 -11.84 -14.93 -6.55
N LYS A 242 -12.98 -15.05 -5.87
CA LYS A 242 -13.02 -15.42 -4.44
C LYS A 242 -12.39 -16.80 -4.22
N LEU A 243 -12.70 -17.78 -5.07
CA LEU A 243 -12.14 -19.13 -4.99
C LEU A 243 -10.62 -19.13 -5.22
N ALA A 244 -10.16 -18.38 -6.23
CA ALA A 244 -8.75 -18.25 -6.60
C ALA A 244 -7.92 -17.59 -5.50
N ASN A 245 -8.52 -16.67 -4.73
CA ASN A 245 -7.87 -15.97 -3.61
C ASN A 245 -8.21 -16.58 -2.23
N ASN A 246 -8.73 -17.82 -2.20
CA ASN A 246 -9.07 -18.55 -0.98
C ASN A 246 -9.99 -17.77 -0.01
N LEU A 247 -10.96 -17.04 -0.56
CA LEU A 247 -11.90 -16.20 0.18
C LEU A 247 -13.22 -16.88 0.54
N LEU A 248 -13.52 -18.05 -0.04
CA LEU A 248 -14.70 -18.83 0.35
C LEU A 248 -14.44 -19.51 1.68
N LYS A 249 -15.30 -19.26 2.67
CA LYS A 249 -15.17 -19.78 4.04
C LYS A 249 -16.43 -20.44 4.55
N LYS A 250 -17.60 -19.95 4.14
CA LYS A 250 -18.89 -20.43 4.64
C LYS A 250 -19.46 -21.54 3.75
N PRO A 251 -20.20 -22.51 4.32
CA PRO A 251 -20.91 -23.53 3.53
C PRO A 251 -21.76 -22.92 2.42
N SER A 252 -22.51 -21.85 2.73
CA SER A 252 -23.37 -21.15 1.77
C SER A 252 -22.62 -20.54 0.59
N GLU A 253 -21.36 -20.12 0.76
CA GLU A 253 -20.57 -19.53 -0.32
C GLU A 253 -20.10 -20.59 -1.33
N PHE A 254 -19.72 -21.78 -0.86
CA PHE A 254 -19.40 -22.90 -1.73
C PHE A 254 -20.65 -23.41 -2.47
N MET A 255 -21.78 -23.51 -1.77
CA MET A 255 -23.06 -23.93 -2.37
C MET A 255 -23.53 -22.96 -3.44
N GLU A 256 -23.51 -21.65 -3.16
CA GLU A 256 -23.88 -20.60 -4.12
C GLU A 256 -22.98 -20.66 -5.37
N MET A 257 -21.66 -20.71 -5.18
CA MET A 257 -20.73 -20.80 -6.31
C MET A 257 -20.99 -22.05 -7.15
N ALA A 258 -21.13 -23.22 -6.51
CA ALA A 258 -21.40 -24.48 -7.20
C ALA A 258 -22.69 -24.43 -8.02
N GLN A 259 -23.75 -23.79 -7.50
CA GLN A 259 -25.00 -23.59 -8.24
C GLN A 259 -24.82 -22.62 -9.42
N LEU A 260 -24.11 -21.51 -9.23
CA LEU A 260 -23.82 -20.54 -10.30
C LEU A 260 -23.02 -21.18 -11.45
N VAL A 261 -22.01 -22.00 -11.16
CA VAL A 261 -21.23 -22.67 -12.21
C VAL A 261 -22.02 -23.79 -12.90
N LEU A 262 -22.94 -24.47 -12.20
CA LEU A 262 -23.88 -25.41 -12.83
C LEU A 262 -24.85 -24.69 -13.78
N GLN A 263 -25.39 -23.54 -13.39
CA GLN A 263 -26.22 -22.70 -14.27
C GLN A 263 -25.42 -22.22 -15.49
N ALA A 264 -24.13 -21.94 -15.31
CA ALA A 264 -23.19 -21.62 -16.40
C ALA A 264 -22.74 -22.86 -17.22
N LYS A 265 -23.37 -24.03 -17.03
CA LYS A 265 -23.08 -25.29 -17.74
C LYS A 265 -21.64 -25.78 -17.60
N ALA A 266 -20.98 -25.50 -16.46
CA ALA A 266 -19.62 -25.95 -16.14
C ALA A 266 -19.61 -26.96 -14.97
N PRO A 267 -20.20 -28.17 -15.11
CA PRO A 267 -20.36 -29.13 -14.01
C PRO A 267 -19.04 -29.66 -13.46
N ALA A 268 -17.99 -29.79 -14.29
CA ALA A 268 -16.65 -30.13 -13.80
C ALA A 268 -16.09 -29.08 -12.84
N GLU A 269 -16.36 -27.79 -13.08
CA GLU A 269 -15.97 -26.72 -12.16
C GLU A 269 -16.79 -26.79 -10.87
N ALA A 270 -18.09 -27.11 -10.96
CA ALA A 270 -18.95 -27.31 -9.80
C ALA A 270 -18.39 -28.36 -8.85
N LEU A 271 -17.97 -29.50 -9.38
CA LEU A 271 -17.35 -30.56 -8.58
C LEU A 271 -16.06 -30.10 -7.90
N LYS A 272 -15.18 -29.39 -8.60
CA LYS A 272 -13.97 -28.82 -7.98
C LYS A 272 -14.29 -27.87 -6.82
N VAL A 273 -15.32 -27.04 -6.95
CA VAL A 273 -15.77 -26.12 -5.90
C VAL A 273 -16.31 -26.89 -4.70
N ILE A 274 -17.19 -27.87 -4.94
CA ILE A 274 -17.78 -28.71 -3.90
C ILE A 274 -16.68 -29.48 -3.18
N ASP A 275 -15.80 -30.16 -3.90
CA ASP A 275 -14.68 -30.92 -3.32
C ASP A 275 -13.74 -30.03 -2.50
N LYS A 276 -13.50 -28.78 -2.92
CA LYS A 276 -12.74 -27.81 -2.12
C LYS A 276 -13.47 -27.46 -0.81
N GLY A 277 -14.80 -27.31 -0.84
CA GLY A 277 -15.62 -27.10 0.35
C GLY A 277 -15.58 -28.28 1.32
N TYR A 278 -15.64 -29.52 0.81
CA TYR A 278 -15.48 -30.74 1.61
C TYR A 278 -14.07 -30.82 2.23
N LYS A 279 -13.01 -30.58 1.43
CA LYS A 279 -11.62 -30.57 1.92
C LYS A 279 -11.37 -29.51 2.99
N ALA A 280 -12.05 -28.36 2.89
CA ALA A 280 -11.97 -27.30 3.88
C ALA A 280 -12.81 -27.57 5.15
N GLY A 281 -13.56 -28.68 5.20
CA GLY A 281 -14.50 -28.99 6.28
C GLY A 281 -15.75 -28.08 6.32
N ALA A 282 -15.91 -27.20 5.32
CA ALA A 282 -17.04 -26.29 5.20
C ALA A 282 -18.29 -27.00 4.67
N LEU A 283 -18.13 -28.08 3.89
CA LEU A 283 -19.22 -28.93 3.42
C LEU A 283 -19.12 -30.34 4.02
N GLY A 284 -20.19 -31.12 3.89
CA GLY A 284 -20.24 -32.51 4.37
C GLY A 284 -20.45 -32.66 5.89
N THR A 285 -20.67 -31.58 6.63
CA THR A 285 -20.89 -31.59 8.08
C THR A 285 -22.22 -30.95 8.48
N GLY A 286 -22.68 -31.22 9.70
CA GLY A 286 -23.91 -30.65 10.26
C GLY A 286 -25.20 -31.13 9.59
N THR A 287 -26.31 -30.47 9.91
CA THR A 287 -27.66 -30.82 9.44
C THR A 287 -27.83 -30.67 7.91
N ASP A 288 -27.00 -29.83 7.28
CA ASP A 288 -27.03 -29.60 5.83
C ASP A 288 -26.17 -30.60 5.02
N ALA A 289 -25.45 -31.52 5.67
CA ALA A 289 -24.61 -32.51 4.97
C ALA A 289 -25.36 -33.29 3.86
N PRO A 290 -26.60 -33.77 4.06
CA PRO A 290 -27.37 -34.40 2.98
C PRO A 290 -27.70 -33.47 1.81
N ARG A 291 -27.82 -32.15 2.06
CA ARG A 291 -28.03 -31.15 1.00
C ARG A 291 -26.75 -30.94 0.19
N HIS A 292 -25.60 -30.89 0.85
CA HIS A 292 -24.29 -30.79 0.19
C HIS A 292 -24.06 -32.01 -0.72
N GLN A 293 -24.38 -33.21 -0.23
CA GLN A 293 -24.24 -34.45 -0.98
C GLN A 293 -25.13 -34.47 -2.24
N ARG A 294 -26.40 -34.09 -2.12
CA ARG A 294 -27.32 -33.99 -3.27
C ARG A 294 -26.82 -33.02 -4.36
N LEU A 295 -26.19 -31.92 -3.96
CA LEU A 295 -25.61 -30.98 -4.93
C LEU A 295 -24.41 -31.61 -5.66
N LYS A 296 -23.59 -32.39 -4.94
CA LYS A 296 -22.48 -33.15 -5.54
C LYS A 296 -22.98 -34.16 -6.57
N GLU A 297 -23.98 -34.96 -6.21
CA GLU A 297 -24.58 -35.97 -7.08
C GLU A 297 -25.21 -35.33 -8.34
N LEU A 298 -25.87 -34.18 -8.20
CA LEU A 298 -26.37 -33.43 -9.34
C LEU A 298 -25.25 -32.98 -10.28
N ALA A 299 -24.14 -32.48 -9.73
CA ALA A 299 -22.99 -32.05 -10.53
C ALA A 299 -22.31 -33.24 -11.23
N GLU A 300 -22.20 -34.39 -10.56
CA GLU A 300 -21.67 -35.64 -11.14
C GLU A 300 -22.55 -36.13 -12.29
N LYS A 301 -23.87 -36.14 -12.10
CA LYS A 301 -24.83 -36.50 -13.16
C LYS A 301 -24.72 -35.56 -14.36
N ASN A 302 -24.71 -34.25 -14.13
CA ASN A 302 -24.60 -33.26 -15.21
C ASN A 302 -23.27 -33.39 -15.97
N LEU A 303 -22.17 -33.68 -15.27
CA LEU A 303 -20.88 -33.92 -15.91
C LEU A 303 -20.92 -35.18 -16.78
N ALA A 304 -21.51 -36.27 -16.29
CA ALA A 304 -21.63 -37.52 -17.05
C ALA A 304 -22.49 -37.33 -18.31
N GLU A 305 -23.59 -36.59 -18.23
CA GLU A 305 -24.46 -36.26 -19.37
C GLU A 305 -23.76 -35.34 -20.38
N GLN A 306 -23.06 -34.31 -19.89
CA GLN A 306 -22.28 -33.41 -20.73
C GLN A 306 -21.20 -34.17 -21.51
N ASN A 307 -20.44 -35.04 -20.83
CA ASN A 307 -19.36 -35.81 -21.45
C ASN A 307 -19.84 -36.72 -22.59
N LYS A 308 -21.05 -37.29 -22.48
CA LYS A 308 -21.66 -38.10 -23.55
C LYS A 308 -22.12 -37.25 -24.74
N SER A 309 -22.46 -35.99 -24.49
CA SER A 309 -23.15 -35.12 -25.46
C SER A 309 -22.22 -34.11 -26.12
N VAL A 310 -20.94 -34.01 -25.75
CA VAL A 310 -20.00 -32.98 -26.25
C VAL A 310 -20.01 -32.88 -27.77
N ALA A 311 -19.85 -34.00 -28.48
CA ALA A 311 -19.76 -33.99 -29.94
C ALA A 311 -21.09 -33.56 -30.60
N ALA A 312 -22.23 -33.98 -30.04
CA ALA A 312 -23.54 -33.59 -30.52
C ALA A 312 -23.80 -32.09 -30.29
N LEU A 313 -23.49 -31.58 -29.09
CA LEU A 313 -23.62 -30.16 -28.75
C LEU A 313 -22.70 -29.29 -29.60
N GLU A 314 -21.45 -29.71 -29.84
CA GLU A 314 -20.52 -29.00 -30.72
C GLU A 314 -21.05 -28.90 -32.15
N ALA A 315 -21.61 -29.98 -32.70
CA ALA A 315 -22.22 -29.98 -34.02
C ALA A 315 -23.49 -29.11 -34.08
N GLU A 316 -24.37 -29.21 -33.09
CA GLU A 316 -25.59 -28.40 -32.97
C GLU A 316 -25.28 -26.90 -32.93
N TYR A 317 -24.40 -26.48 -32.02
CA TYR A 317 -24.05 -25.06 -31.87
C TYR A 317 -23.31 -24.51 -33.09
N THR A 318 -22.48 -25.33 -33.74
CA THR A 318 -21.81 -24.96 -35.00
C THR A 318 -22.83 -24.75 -36.12
N ALA A 319 -23.80 -25.66 -36.28
CA ALA A 319 -24.85 -25.54 -37.28
C ALA A 319 -25.76 -24.31 -37.02
N ALA A 320 -26.06 -24.03 -35.74
CA ALA A 320 -26.83 -22.88 -35.31
C ALA A 320 -26.04 -21.55 -35.34
N LYS A 321 -24.71 -21.59 -35.56
CA LYS A 321 -23.80 -20.44 -35.42
C LYS A 321 -23.87 -19.78 -34.04
N ASP A 322 -24.15 -20.57 -33.00
CA ASP A 322 -24.23 -20.09 -31.61
C ASP A 322 -22.83 -20.08 -30.98
N ASN A 323 -22.08 -19.01 -31.27
CA ASN A 323 -20.73 -18.83 -30.76
C ASN A 323 -20.70 -18.63 -29.23
N ASP A 324 -21.77 -18.11 -28.61
CA ASP A 324 -21.82 -18.01 -27.15
C ASP A 324 -21.88 -19.40 -26.51
N ALA A 325 -22.67 -20.31 -27.07
CA ALA A 325 -22.76 -21.69 -26.61
C ALA A 325 -21.46 -22.47 -26.84
N LEU A 326 -20.76 -22.24 -27.96
CA LEU A 326 -19.44 -22.81 -28.21
C LEU A 326 -18.39 -22.32 -27.22
N VAL A 327 -18.39 -21.03 -26.85
CA VAL A 327 -17.50 -20.50 -25.80
C VAL A 327 -17.80 -21.19 -24.45
N ALA A 328 -19.07 -21.33 -24.08
CA ALA A 328 -19.45 -21.99 -22.83
C ALA A 328 -19.07 -23.48 -22.80
N LEU A 329 -19.27 -24.20 -23.91
CA LEU A 329 -18.88 -25.60 -24.05
C LEU A 329 -17.37 -25.76 -23.99
N GLY A 330 -16.62 -24.92 -24.71
CA GLY A 330 -15.16 -24.92 -24.68
C GLY A 330 -14.62 -24.64 -23.28
N TYR A 331 -15.20 -23.69 -22.55
CA TYR A 331 -14.83 -23.40 -21.17
C TYR A 331 -15.10 -24.61 -20.25
N ALA A 332 -16.25 -25.27 -20.38
CA ALA A 332 -16.58 -26.47 -19.61
C ALA A 332 -15.59 -27.61 -19.89
N LEU A 333 -15.16 -27.80 -21.14
CA LEU A 333 -14.14 -28.78 -21.52
C LEU A 333 -12.79 -28.50 -20.86
N VAL A 334 -12.35 -27.24 -20.81
CA VAL A 334 -11.13 -26.86 -20.07
C VAL A 334 -11.25 -27.23 -18.60
N GLN A 335 -12.41 -26.92 -17.98
CA GLN A 335 -12.66 -27.28 -16.59
C GLN A 335 -12.71 -28.81 -16.37
N ALA A 336 -13.15 -29.58 -17.36
CA ALA A 336 -13.13 -31.04 -17.33
C ALA A 336 -11.75 -31.66 -17.62
N GLY A 337 -10.70 -30.84 -17.83
CA GLY A 337 -9.34 -31.31 -18.10
C GLY A 337 -9.02 -31.50 -19.59
N GLN A 338 -9.99 -31.28 -20.49
CA GLN A 338 -9.79 -31.32 -21.95
C GLN A 338 -9.30 -29.95 -22.46
N ALA A 339 -8.19 -29.47 -21.90
CA ALA A 339 -7.71 -28.10 -22.08
C ALA A 339 -7.48 -27.72 -23.55
N ASP A 340 -6.79 -28.56 -24.34
CA ASP A 340 -6.47 -28.19 -25.72
C ASP A 340 -7.70 -28.16 -26.63
N LYS A 341 -8.65 -29.09 -26.46
CA LYS A 341 -9.92 -29.07 -27.20
C LYS A 341 -10.74 -27.84 -26.82
N GLY A 342 -10.91 -27.60 -25.52
CA GLY A 342 -11.71 -26.50 -25.00
C GLY A 342 -11.17 -25.13 -25.40
N LEU A 343 -9.86 -24.90 -25.27
CA LEU A 343 -9.23 -23.63 -25.66
C LEU A 343 -9.37 -23.36 -27.17
N LYS A 344 -9.10 -24.35 -28.02
CA LYS A 344 -9.27 -24.22 -29.48
C LYS A 344 -10.71 -23.84 -29.85
N MET A 345 -11.70 -24.47 -29.20
CA MET A 345 -13.11 -24.17 -29.41
C MET A 345 -13.45 -22.72 -29.02
N MET A 346 -13.01 -22.27 -27.85
CA MET A 346 -13.24 -20.90 -27.39
C MET A 346 -12.57 -19.87 -28.30
N GLU A 347 -11.31 -20.08 -28.68
CA GLU A 347 -10.56 -19.22 -29.60
C GLU A 347 -11.27 -19.09 -30.96
N ALA A 348 -11.72 -20.21 -31.52
CA ALA A 348 -12.44 -20.25 -32.80
C ALA A 348 -13.77 -19.49 -32.72
N ALA A 349 -14.57 -19.74 -31.69
CA ALA A 349 -15.86 -19.08 -31.49
C ALA A 349 -15.71 -17.56 -31.28
N ILE A 350 -14.70 -17.13 -30.51
CA ILE A 350 -14.41 -15.71 -30.32
C ILE A 350 -13.93 -15.05 -31.62
N LYS A 351 -13.09 -15.74 -32.39
CA LYS A 351 -12.61 -15.25 -33.70
C LYS A 351 -13.75 -15.13 -34.72
N ALA A 352 -14.73 -16.04 -34.68
CA ALA A 352 -15.89 -16.02 -35.55
C ALA A 352 -16.84 -14.84 -35.28
N GLY A 353 -16.76 -14.19 -34.11
CA GLY A 353 -17.57 -13.03 -33.76
C GLY A 353 -19.03 -13.39 -33.45
N GLY A 354 -19.95 -12.43 -33.58
CA GLY A 354 -21.39 -12.68 -33.33
C GLY A 354 -21.77 -12.98 -31.87
N LEU A 355 -20.85 -12.73 -30.92
CA LEU A 355 -21.08 -12.93 -29.50
C LEU A 355 -21.94 -11.83 -28.90
N ARG A 356 -22.91 -12.19 -28.05
CA ARG A 356 -23.71 -11.19 -27.31
C ARG A 356 -22.86 -10.37 -26.35
N TYR A 357 -21.83 -10.99 -25.76
CA TYR A 357 -20.95 -10.39 -24.76
C TYR A 357 -19.48 -10.72 -25.04
N GLY A 358 -18.90 -10.08 -26.05
CA GLY A 358 -17.53 -10.36 -26.51
C GLY A 358 -16.46 -10.19 -25.42
N ASP A 359 -16.56 -9.18 -24.56
CA ASP A 359 -15.61 -8.99 -23.46
C ASP A 359 -15.75 -10.07 -22.38
N GLU A 360 -16.96 -10.55 -22.10
CA GLU A 360 -17.20 -11.66 -21.16
C GLU A 360 -16.62 -12.97 -21.71
N ALA A 361 -16.76 -13.22 -23.01
CA ALA A 361 -16.15 -14.39 -23.66
C ALA A 361 -14.61 -14.35 -23.58
N LYS A 362 -14.00 -13.17 -23.76
CA LYS A 362 -12.54 -12.99 -23.57
C LYS A 362 -12.13 -13.16 -22.11
N LEU A 363 -12.91 -12.66 -21.16
CA LEU A 363 -12.69 -12.88 -19.73
C LEU A 363 -12.63 -14.38 -19.43
N ARG A 364 -13.63 -15.14 -19.90
CA ARG A 364 -13.70 -16.60 -19.79
C ARG A 364 -12.53 -17.30 -20.45
N LEU A 365 -12.10 -16.87 -21.63
CA LEU A 365 -10.93 -17.43 -22.29
C LEU A 365 -9.65 -17.20 -21.46
N GLY A 366 -9.50 -16.02 -20.87
CA GLY A 366 -8.43 -15.71 -19.93
C GLY A 366 -8.42 -16.63 -18.70
N GLU A 367 -9.60 -16.84 -18.09
CA GLU A 367 -9.80 -17.79 -16.99
C GLU A 367 -9.45 -19.24 -17.40
N ALA A 368 -9.88 -19.66 -18.59
CA ALA A 368 -9.60 -20.97 -19.14
C ALA A 368 -8.10 -21.20 -19.37
N TYR A 369 -7.38 -20.21 -19.93
CA TYR A 369 -5.93 -20.29 -20.05
C TYR A 369 -5.25 -20.40 -18.67
N ALA A 370 -5.72 -19.66 -17.67
CA ALA A 370 -5.19 -19.74 -16.32
C ALA A 370 -5.42 -21.14 -15.72
N ALA A 371 -6.63 -21.70 -15.87
CA ALA A 371 -6.96 -23.05 -15.43
C ALA A 371 -6.14 -24.14 -16.15
N ALA A 372 -5.77 -23.92 -17.41
CA ALA A 372 -4.91 -24.79 -18.20
C ALA A 372 -3.39 -24.59 -17.92
N GLY A 373 -3.01 -23.74 -16.97
CA GLY A 373 -1.60 -23.43 -16.66
C GLY A 373 -0.89 -22.54 -17.68
N LYS A 374 -1.61 -22.01 -18.68
CA LYS A 374 -1.09 -21.17 -19.78
C LYS A 374 -1.00 -19.69 -19.35
N LYS A 375 -0.15 -19.41 -18.36
CA LYS A 375 -0.05 -18.10 -17.67
C LYS A 375 0.12 -16.90 -18.62
N GLN A 376 1.03 -16.98 -19.59
CA GLN A 376 1.30 -15.85 -20.49
C GLN A 376 0.09 -15.55 -21.40
N GLN A 377 -0.54 -16.59 -21.97
CA GLN A 377 -1.74 -16.44 -22.78
C GLN A 377 -2.93 -15.92 -21.97
N ALA A 378 -3.09 -16.37 -20.72
CA ALA A 378 -4.10 -15.85 -19.80
C ALA A 378 -3.95 -14.34 -19.62
N ILE A 379 -2.74 -13.86 -19.25
CA ILE A 379 -2.48 -12.44 -19.05
C ILE A 379 -2.69 -11.63 -20.34
N SER A 380 -2.20 -12.14 -21.47
CA SER A 380 -2.36 -11.46 -22.77
C SER A 380 -3.83 -11.29 -23.14
N THR A 381 -4.63 -12.34 -22.96
CA THR A 381 -6.07 -12.32 -23.25
C THR A 381 -6.81 -11.38 -22.31
N LEU A 382 -6.55 -11.46 -21.01
CA LEU A 382 -7.20 -10.62 -19.99
C LEU A 382 -6.89 -9.13 -20.18
N LYS A 383 -5.71 -8.77 -20.69
CA LYS A 383 -5.39 -7.37 -21.04
C LYS A 383 -6.26 -6.80 -22.17
N SER A 384 -6.84 -7.67 -23.00
CA SER A 384 -7.71 -7.27 -24.11
C SER A 384 -9.19 -7.14 -23.72
N VAL A 385 -9.53 -7.47 -22.47
CA VAL A 385 -10.90 -7.43 -21.95
C VAL A 385 -11.28 -6.00 -21.58
N GLY A 386 -12.34 -5.50 -22.23
CA GLY A 386 -12.99 -4.23 -21.94
C GLY A 386 -14.24 -4.38 -21.08
N GLY A 387 -15.24 -3.55 -21.36
CA GLY A 387 -16.52 -3.52 -20.63
C GLY A 387 -16.53 -2.56 -19.43
N LYS A 388 -17.64 -1.85 -19.26
CA LYS A 388 -17.84 -0.88 -18.14
C LYS A 388 -18.64 -1.48 -16.98
N GLU A 389 -19.35 -2.57 -17.27
CA GLU A 389 -20.24 -3.35 -16.40
C GLU A 389 -19.52 -4.28 -15.42
N GLY A 390 -18.19 -4.17 -15.30
CA GLY A 390 -17.36 -4.91 -14.35
C GLY A 390 -16.34 -5.85 -14.99
N THR A 391 -16.52 -6.21 -16.27
CA THR A 391 -15.68 -7.20 -16.96
C THR A 391 -14.20 -6.80 -17.00
N ALA A 392 -13.87 -5.54 -17.30
CA ALA A 392 -12.49 -5.03 -17.28
C ALA A 392 -11.86 -5.06 -15.87
N ASP A 393 -12.65 -4.78 -14.84
CA ASP A 393 -12.18 -4.78 -13.46
C ASP A 393 -11.84 -6.21 -13.01
N LEU A 394 -12.71 -7.18 -13.33
CA LEU A 394 -12.48 -8.60 -13.05
C LEU A 394 -11.29 -9.16 -13.82
N ALA A 395 -11.11 -8.75 -15.08
CA ALA A 395 -9.94 -9.15 -15.86
C ALA A 395 -8.63 -8.65 -15.24
N ARG A 396 -8.61 -7.40 -14.77
CA ARG A 396 -7.46 -6.82 -14.05
C ARG A 396 -7.15 -7.60 -12.78
N TYR A 397 -8.18 -7.97 -12.01
CA TYR A 397 -8.03 -8.75 -10.78
C TYR A 397 -7.54 -10.17 -11.04
N TRP A 398 -7.96 -10.80 -12.14
CA TRP A 398 -7.40 -12.08 -12.56
C TRP A 398 -5.92 -11.97 -12.92
N ILE A 399 -5.51 -10.94 -13.66
CA ILE A 399 -4.08 -10.71 -13.94
C ILE A 399 -3.28 -10.57 -12.65
N MET A 400 -3.80 -9.84 -11.66
CA MET A 400 -3.18 -9.72 -10.35
C MET A 400 -3.07 -11.07 -9.63
N ALA A 401 -4.15 -11.85 -9.58
CA ALA A 401 -4.19 -13.16 -8.91
C ALA A 401 -3.26 -14.19 -9.58
N ILE A 402 -3.15 -14.17 -10.91
CA ILE A 402 -2.23 -15.04 -11.68
C ILE A 402 -0.76 -14.67 -11.41
N ASN A 403 -0.48 -13.38 -11.24
CA ASN A 403 0.88 -12.92 -10.96
C ASN A 403 1.32 -13.19 -9.53
N ARG A 404 0.40 -13.07 -8.57
CA ARG A 404 0.66 -13.24 -7.15
C ARG A 404 -0.54 -13.89 -6.47
N PRO A 405 -0.64 -15.23 -6.48
CA PRO A 405 -1.70 -15.91 -5.78
C PRO A 405 -1.59 -15.66 -4.28
N VAL A 406 -2.73 -15.54 -3.60
CA VAL A 406 -2.77 -15.55 -2.13
C VAL A 406 -2.31 -16.93 -1.68
N ALA A 407 -1.31 -16.95 -0.79
CA ALA A 407 -0.73 -18.18 -0.24
C ALA A 407 -1.73 -18.98 0.62
#